data_AF-A0A1G2HSL0-F1
#
_entry.id   AF-A0A1G2HSL0-F1
#
_cell.length_a   1.000
_cell.length_b   1.000
_cell.length_c   1.000
_cell.angle_alpha   90.00
_cell.angle_beta   90.00
_cell.angle_gamma   90.00
#
_symmetry.space_group_name_H-M   'P 1'
#
loop_
_entity.id
_entity.type
_entity.pdbx_description
1 polymer ?
#
loop_
_entity_poly.entity_id
_entity_poly.type
_entity_poly.pdbx_seq_one_letter_code
_entity_poly.pdbx_strand_id
1 'polypeptide(L)'
;MKKIILFIAIIIIILVGGFFWLNNYVYVEKQGVKGFQKGYKDSSYIIEGREITFINGFSEIQTAQGSASKIITKYFGNEAEGDLNSDGVSDIVFLLTQEGGGSGIFYYIVAGIKTDDGYYGTNGILLGDRIAPQTTQINNGEFVVNYTDRKPNEPMTTSPSIGVSKYFEVSDSILVEINKDIVK
;
A
#
# COMPACT_ATOMS: atom_id res chain seq x y z
N MET A 1 63.25 23.02 -12.13
CA MET A 1 62.37 23.24 -10.98
C MET A 1 60.94 23.61 -11.39
N LYS A 2 60.68 24.74 -12.09
CA LYS A 2 59.32 25.14 -12.52
C LYS A 2 58.56 24.10 -13.37
N LYS A 3 59.22 23.43 -14.31
CA LYS A 3 58.61 22.38 -15.15
C LYS A 3 58.20 21.12 -14.36
N ILE A 4 58.94 20.79 -13.29
CA ILE A 4 58.65 19.64 -12.42
C ILE A 4 57.43 19.95 -11.54
N ILE A 5 57.34 21.18 -11.01
CA ILE A 5 56.19 21.64 -10.22
C ILE A 5 54.90 21.66 -11.07
N LEU A 6 54.99 22.10 -12.33
CA LEU A 6 53.85 22.10 -13.26
C LEU A 6 53.35 20.67 -13.55
N PHE A 7 54.26 19.72 -13.71
CA PHE A 7 53.92 18.32 -13.97
C PHE A 7 53.23 17.67 -12.77
N ILE A 8 53.71 17.94 -11.55
CA ILE A 8 53.09 17.45 -10.31
C ILE A 8 51.68 18.04 -10.13
N ALA A 9 51.49 19.33 -10.42
CA ALA A 9 50.18 19.97 -10.33
C ALA A 9 49.14 19.33 -11.29
N ILE A 10 49.55 18.99 -12.51
CA ILE A 10 48.66 18.33 -13.50
C ILE A 10 48.27 16.92 -13.03
N ILE A 11 49.21 16.16 -12.47
CA ILE A 11 48.93 14.82 -11.93
C ILE A 11 47.92 14.92 -10.77
N ILE A 12 48.08 15.88 -9.87
CA ILE A 12 47.14 16.09 -8.77
C ILE A 12 45.74 16.42 -9.29
N ILE A 13 45.62 17.28 -10.31
CA ILE A 13 44.32 17.62 -10.91
C ILE A 13 43.65 16.38 -11.53
N ILE A 14 44.41 15.54 -12.23
CA ILE A 14 43.90 14.30 -12.82
C ILE A 14 43.46 13.31 -11.73
N LEU A 15 44.26 13.15 -10.66
CA LEU A 15 43.91 12.27 -9.55
C LEU A 15 42.68 12.76 -8.79
N VAL A 16 42.55 14.07 -8.56
CA VAL A 16 41.39 14.68 -7.90
C VAL A 16 40.16 14.56 -8.80
N GLY A 17 40.27 14.92 -10.09
CA GLY A 17 39.18 14.78 -11.05
C GLY A 17 38.73 13.32 -11.21
N GLY A 18 39.68 12.40 -11.30
CA GLY A 18 39.44 10.95 -11.33
C GLY A 18 38.78 10.46 -10.03
N PHE A 19 39.24 10.93 -8.87
CA PHE A 19 38.63 10.61 -7.58
C PHE A 19 37.18 11.11 -7.49
N PHE A 20 36.91 12.35 -7.89
CA PHE A 20 35.55 12.90 -7.92
C PHE A 20 34.66 12.17 -8.93
N TRP A 21 35.19 11.80 -10.10
CA TRP A 21 34.46 11.06 -11.12
C TRP A 21 34.14 9.62 -10.67
N LEU A 22 35.12 8.90 -10.10
CA LEU A 22 34.93 7.55 -9.56
C LEU A 22 34.00 7.56 -8.35
N ASN A 23 34.14 8.55 -7.47
CA ASN A 23 33.25 8.75 -6.34
C ASN A 23 31.82 9.02 -6.82
N ASN A 24 31.62 9.90 -7.81
CA ASN A 24 30.30 10.15 -8.39
C ASN A 24 29.70 8.89 -9.04
N TYR A 25 30.51 8.11 -9.76
CA TYR A 25 30.08 6.83 -10.34
C TYR A 25 29.63 5.84 -9.26
N VAL A 26 30.43 5.67 -8.19
CA VAL A 26 30.09 4.80 -7.05
C VAL A 26 28.91 5.35 -6.25
N TYR A 27 28.73 6.67 -6.14
CA TYR A 27 27.56 7.28 -5.50
C TYR A 27 26.29 7.02 -6.31
N VAL A 28 26.32 7.14 -7.63
CA VAL A 28 25.16 6.84 -8.50
C VAL A 28 24.87 5.34 -8.59
N GLU A 29 25.87 4.47 -8.50
CA GLU A 29 25.69 3.01 -8.52
C GLU A 29 25.21 2.48 -7.15
N LYS A 30 25.73 3.00 -6.03
CA LYS A 30 25.26 2.64 -4.68
C LYS A 30 23.97 3.34 -4.27
N GLN A 31 23.70 4.52 -4.83
CA GLN A 31 22.40 5.20 -4.77
C GLN A 31 21.69 5.09 -6.12
N GLY A 32 21.76 3.91 -6.74
CA GLY A 32 20.93 3.57 -7.88
C GLY A 32 19.46 3.55 -7.46
N VAL A 33 18.86 4.72 -7.26
CA VAL A 33 17.39 4.91 -7.26
C VAL A 33 16.94 4.90 -8.72
N LYS A 34 17.19 3.75 -9.34
CA LYS A 34 16.42 3.12 -10.39
C LYS A 34 16.25 1.68 -9.91
N GLY A 35 15.40 1.44 -8.92
CA GLY A 35 15.23 0.07 -8.44
C GLY A 35 14.46 -0.19 -7.15
N PHE A 36 14.17 0.81 -6.31
CA PHE A 36 13.22 0.60 -5.21
C PHE A 36 11.86 1.18 -5.61
N GLN A 37 11.11 0.43 -6.42
CA GLN A 37 9.68 0.70 -6.60
C GLN A 37 8.99 0.39 -5.28
N LYS A 38 8.34 1.39 -4.69
CA LYS A 38 7.62 1.25 -3.42
C LYS A 38 6.55 0.15 -3.58
N GLY A 39 6.68 -0.96 -2.86
CA GLY A 39 5.72 -2.06 -2.92
C GLY A 39 4.35 -1.64 -2.36
N TYR A 40 3.28 -2.31 -2.78
CA TYR A 40 1.92 -2.05 -2.26
C TYR A 40 1.83 -2.26 -0.73
N LYS A 41 2.65 -3.14 -0.17
CA LYS A 41 2.78 -3.38 1.29
C LYS A 41 3.64 -2.33 2.00
N ASP A 42 4.38 -1.51 1.27
CA ASP A 42 5.20 -0.41 1.81
C ASP A 42 4.57 0.96 1.51
N SER A 43 3.35 0.96 0.96
CA SER A 43 2.61 2.14 0.50
C SER A 43 1.77 2.79 1.59
N SER A 44 1.17 3.94 1.26
CA SER A 44 0.33 4.71 2.16
C SER A 44 -1.12 4.67 1.67
N TYR A 45 -2.08 4.52 2.58
CA TYR A 45 -3.51 4.40 2.28
C TYR A 45 -4.32 5.29 3.22
N ILE A 46 -5.48 5.78 2.78
CA ILE A 46 -6.36 6.61 3.62
C ILE A 46 -7.39 5.72 4.34
N ILE A 47 -7.21 5.48 5.63
CA ILE A 47 -8.14 4.69 6.45
C ILE A 47 -8.82 5.62 7.46
N GLU A 48 -10.15 5.63 7.47
CA GLU A 48 -10.96 6.51 8.34
C GLU A 48 -10.55 8.01 8.24
N GLY A 49 -10.18 8.45 7.03
CA GLY A 49 -9.75 9.83 6.77
C GLY A 49 -8.32 10.16 7.23
N ARG A 50 -7.54 9.16 7.67
CA ARG A 50 -6.14 9.33 8.07
C ARG A 50 -5.22 8.60 7.10
N GLU A 51 -4.11 9.24 6.76
CA GLU A 51 -3.05 8.57 6.01
C GLU A 51 -2.31 7.59 6.91
N ILE A 52 -2.31 6.32 6.51
CA ILE A 52 -1.61 5.22 7.18
C ILE A 52 -0.49 4.76 6.27
N THR A 53 0.75 5.01 6.68
CA THR A 53 1.94 4.54 5.97
C THR A 53 2.37 3.19 6.51
N PHE A 54 2.56 2.23 5.60
CA PHE A 54 2.97 0.88 5.95
C PHE A 54 4.46 0.66 5.71
N ILE A 55 5.04 -0.21 6.54
CA ILE A 55 6.36 -0.80 6.31
C ILE A 55 6.14 -2.31 6.34
N ASN A 56 6.35 -2.98 5.20
CA ASN A 56 6.14 -4.40 5.03
C ASN A 56 4.76 -4.89 5.54
N GLY A 57 3.70 -4.15 5.22
CA GLY A 57 2.32 -4.49 5.56
C GLY A 57 1.96 -4.22 7.02
N PHE A 58 2.76 -3.46 7.77
CA PHE A 58 2.47 -3.10 9.15
C PHE A 58 2.52 -1.59 9.38
N SER A 59 1.58 -1.06 10.15
CA SER A 59 1.58 0.32 10.65
C SER A 59 1.10 0.37 12.09
N GLU A 60 1.72 1.25 12.89
CA GLU A 60 1.36 1.47 14.29
C GLU A 60 1.42 2.97 14.60
N ILE A 61 0.29 3.53 15.04
CA ILE A 61 0.14 4.97 15.32
C ILE A 61 -0.42 5.13 16.74
N GLN A 62 0.15 6.04 17.54
CA GLN A 62 -0.41 6.37 18.84
C GLN A 62 -1.72 7.16 18.68
N THR A 63 -2.75 6.84 19.47
CA THR A 63 -4.05 7.54 19.39
C THR A 63 -3.99 8.98 19.87
N ALA A 64 -3.04 9.29 20.76
CA ALA A 64 -2.72 10.62 21.24
C ALA A 64 -1.27 10.63 21.76
N GLN A 65 -0.63 11.80 21.79
CA GLN A 65 0.74 11.94 22.30
C GLN A 65 0.83 11.46 23.76
N GLY A 66 1.65 10.44 24.01
CA GLY A 66 1.82 9.86 25.36
C GLY A 66 0.74 8.86 25.76
N SER A 67 -0.17 8.48 24.85
CA SER A 67 -1.11 7.39 25.10
C SER A 67 -0.44 6.03 25.00
N ALA A 68 -0.83 5.09 25.87
CA ALA A 68 -0.51 3.68 25.71
C ALA A 68 -1.36 3.01 24.60
N SER A 69 -2.47 3.64 24.21
CA SER A 69 -3.35 3.13 23.16
C SER A 69 -2.75 3.39 21.78
N LYS A 70 -2.77 2.34 20.96
CA LYS A 70 -2.22 2.31 19.61
C LYS A 70 -3.31 1.89 18.63
N ILE A 71 -3.29 2.49 17.45
CA ILE A 71 -3.97 2.01 16.27
C ILE A 71 -2.94 1.16 15.52
N ILE A 72 -3.24 -0.12 15.36
CA ILE A 72 -2.42 -1.05 14.60
C ILE A 72 -3.21 -1.40 13.35
N THR A 73 -2.61 -1.15 12.19
CA THR A 73 -3.18 -1.53 10.89
C THR A 73 -2.23 -2.50 10.21
N LYS A 74 -2.76 -3.63 9.75
CA LYS A 74 -2.00 -4.76 9.20
C LYS A 74 -2.54 -5.20 7.87
N TYR A 75 -1.65 -5.54 6.95
CA TYR A 75 -1.94 -6.35 5.78
C TYR A 75 -2.57 -7.67 6.21
N PHE A 76 -3.74 -7.99 5.65
CA PHE A 76 -4.44 -9.24 5.91
C PHE A 76 -4.24 -10.26 4.78
N GLY A 77 -4.39 -9.83 3.53
CA GLY A 77 -4.40 -10.72 2.37
C GLY A 77 -5.68 -10.62 1.56
N ASN A 78 -6.11 -11.75 0.99
CA ASN A 78 -7.26 -11.84 0.08
C ASN A 78 -7.08 -10.95 -1.16
N GLU A 79 -5.87 -11.01 -1.72
CA GLU A 79 -5.43 -10.15 -2.80
C GLU A 79 -5.96 -10.61 -4.17
N ALA A 80 -6.26 -9.65 -5.04
CA ALA A 80 -6.55 -9.89 -6.43
C ALA A 80 -5.81 -8.84 -7.28
N GLU A 81 -5.31 -9.28 -8.43
CA GLU A 81 -4.59 -8.44 -9.38
C GLU A 81 -5.42 -8.25 -10.65
N GLY A 82 -5.37 -7.05 -11.22
CA GLY A 82 -6.09 -6.69 -12.44
C GLY A 82 -6.00 -5.19 -12.68
N ASP A 83 -6.26 -4.76 -13.90
CA ASP A 83 -6.26 -3.36 -14.30
C ASP A 83 -7.54 -2.66 -13.79
N LEU A 84 -7.39 -1.69 -12.88
CA LEU A 84 -8.50 -0.96 -12.24
C LEU A 84 -8.72 0.44 -12.84
N ASN A 85 -7.72 1.00 -13.51
CA ASN A 85 -7.75 2.35 -14.07
C ASN A 85 -7.73 2.37 -15.61
N SER A 86 -7.75 1.20 -16.25
CA SER A 86 -7.72 1.00 -17.70
C SER A 86 -6.46 1.52 -18.39
N ASP A 87 -5.32 1.56 -17.69
CA ASP A 87 -4.02 1.97 -18.26
C ASP A 87 -3.23 0.80 -18.87
N GLY A 88 -3.74 -0.43 -18.77
CA GLY A 88 -3.11 -1.65 -19.26
C GLY A 88 -2.06 -2.24 -18.31
N VAL A 89 -1.87 -1.67 -17.12
CA VAL A 89 -1.01 -2.17 -16.06
C VAL A 89 -1.86 -2.84 -14.98
N SER A 90 -1.39 -3.97 -14.48
CA SER A 90 -2.08 -4.66 -13.39
C SER A 90 -1.88 -3.93 -12.07
N ASP A 91 -3.00 -3.54 -11.46
CA ASP A 91 -3.11 -3.04 -10.09
C ASP A 91 -3.35 -4.20 -9.11
N ILE A 92 -3.53 -3.85 -7.83
CA ILE A 92 -3.82 -4.82 -6.78
C ILE A 92 -4.90 -4.31 -5.82
N VAL A 93 -5.81 -5.19 -5.42
CA VAL A 93 -6.74 -4.97 -4.30
C VAL A 93 -6.45 -5.97 -3.20
N PHE A 94 -6.62 -5.58 -1.94
CA PHE A 94 -6.38 -6.47 -0.81
C PHE A 94 -7.05 -5.94 0.46
N LEU A 95 -7.13 -6.80 1.47
CA LEU A 95 -7.70 -6.44 2.77
C LEU A 95 -6.64 -5.99 3.76
N LEU A 96 -7.03 -5.01 4.56
CA LEU A 96 -6.36 -4.56 5.76
C LEU A 96 -7.20 -4.92 6.98
N THR A 97 -6.53 -5.14 8.12
CA THR A 97 -7.17 -5.19 9.44
C THR A 97 -6.72 -4.01 10.28
N GLN A 98 -7.62 -3.45 11.10
CA GLN A 98 -7.29 -2.40 12.06
C GLN A 98 -7.86 -2.71 13.44
N GLU A 99 -7.04 -2.46 14.46
CA GLU A 99 -7.40 -2.55 15.89
C GLU A 99 -6.97 -1.25 16.60
N GLY A 100 -7.82 -0.68 17.45
CA GLY A 100 -7.64 0.69 17.97
C GLY A 100 -8.18 0.91 19.38
N GLY A 101 -7.74 0.10 20.35
CA GLY A 101 -8.05 0.28 21.78
C GLY A 101 -9.29 -0.47 22.32
N GLY A 102 -9.93 -1.31 21.49
CA GLY A 102 -11.00 -2.23 21.90
C GLY A 102 -10.66 -3.70 21.57
N SER A 103 -11.66 -4.58 21.55
CA SER A 103 -11.53 -6.00 21.15
C SER A 103 -11.94 -6.28 19.69
N GLY A 104 -12.38 -5.25 18.97
CA GLY A 104 -12.78 -5.36 17.57
C GLY A 104 -11.57 -5.44 16.64
N ILE A 105 -11.74 -6.16 15.54
CA ILE A 105 -10.79 -6.21 14.42
C ILE A 105 -11.58 -5.85 13.18
N PHE A 106 -11.35 -4.65 12.68
CA PHE A 106 -12.10 -4.09 11.55
C PHE A 106 -11.39 -4.41 10.25
N TYR A 107 -12.15 -4.86 9.25
CA TYR A 107 -11.63 -5.20 7.92
C TYR A 107 -11.92 -4.08 6.94
N TYR A 108 -10.91 -3.65 6.21
CA TYR A 108 -11.00 -2.64 5.16
C TYR A 108 -10.54 -3.22 3.84
N ILE A 109 -11.20 -2.85 2.75
CA ILE A 109 -10.72 -3.08 1.39
C ILE A 109 -9.99 -1.83 0.89
N VAL A 110 -8.86 -2.02 0.24
CA VAL A 110 -8.07 -0.95 -0.41
C VAL A 110 -7.62 -1.41 -1.79
N ALA A 111 -7.30 -0.45 -2.66
CA ALA A 111 -6.60 -0.67 -3.91
C ALA A 111 -5.22 0.02 -3.88
N GLY A 112 -4.20 -0.69 -4.36
CA GLY A 112 -2.90 -0.12 -4.71
C GLY A 112 -2.84 0.02 -6.23
N ILE A 113 -2.85 1.26 -6.71
CA ILE A 113 -2.75 1.61 -8.13
C ILE A 113 -1.28 1.68 -8.52
N LYS A 114 -0.89 0.92 -9.52
CA LYS A 114 0.50 0.83 -9.95
C LYS A 114 0.89 2.04 -10.77
N THR A 115 2.11 2.51 -10.55
CA THR A 115 2.73 3.60 -11.30
C THR A 115 4.18 3.24 -11.62
N ASP A 116 4.84 4.05 -12.45
CA ASP A 116 6.27 3.88 -12.77
C ASP A 116 7.16 3.91 -11.51
N ASP A 117 6.73 4.62 -10.47
CA ASP A 117 7.46 4.85 -9.22
C ASP A 117 7.07 3.87 -8.09
N GLY A 118 6.12 2.96 -8.31
CA GLY A 118 5.66 1.98 -7.32
C GLY A 118 4.14 1.87 -7.25
N TYR A 119 3.57 2.02 -6.06
CA TYR A 119 2.12 2.00 -5.85
C TYR A 119 1.63 3.27 -5.14
N TYR A 120 0.49 3.78 -5.60
CA TYR A 120 -0.34 4.76 -4.91
C TYR A 120 -1.53 4.05 -4.26
N GLY A 121 -1.74 4.25 -2.96
CA GLY A 121 -2.86 3.63 -2.25
C GLY A 121 -4.12 4.50 -2.23
N THR A 122 -5.29 3.88 -2.41
CA THR A 122 -6.59 4.56 -2.32
C THR A 122 -7.02 4.80 -0.87
N ASN A 123 -8.22 5.37 -0.70
CA ASN A 123 -8.99 5.20 0.53
C ASN A 123 -9.35 3.74 0.77
N GLY A 124 -9.48 3.40 2.04
CA GLY A 124 -10.06 2.15 2.50
C GLY A 124 -11.54 2.27 2.81
N ILE A 125 -12.32 1.28 2.39
CA ILE A 125 -13.74 1.16 2.72
C ILE A 125 -13.90 0.07 3.78
N LEU A 126 -14.63 0.36 4.85
CA LEU A 126 -14.94 -0.60 5.91
C LEU A 126 -15.89 -1.70 5.37
N LEU A 127 -15.48 -2.96 5.54
CA LEU A 127 -16.30 -4.12 5.25
C LEU A 127 -17.07 -4.60 6.49
N GLY A 128 -16.46 -4.54 7.68
CA GLY A 128 -17.10 -4.91 8.94
C GLY A 128 -16.13 -5.27 10.08
N ASP A 129 -16.68 -5.66 11.24
CA ASP A 129 -15.94 -6.13 12.43
C ASP A 129 -15.91 -7.67 12.47
N ARG A 130 -14.70 -8.25 12.49
CA ARG A 130 -14.46 -9.70 12.58
C ARG A 130 -15.32 -10.51 11.61
N ILE A 131 -15.41 -10.04 10.37
CA ILE A 131 -15.98 -10.78 9.24
C ILE A 131 -15.09 -12.00 8.91
N ALA A 132 -15.59 -12.91 8.07
CA ALA A 132 -14.74 -13.94 7.48
C ALA A 132 -14.60 -13.71 5.97
N PRO A 133 -13.47 -13.13 5.50
CA PRO A 133 -13.19 -12.95 4.09
C PRO A 133 -13.19 -14.27 3.33
N GLN A 134 -13.68 -14.25 2.08
CA GLN A 134 -13.70 -15.42 1.20
C GLN A 134 -12.87 -15.17 -0.05
N THR A 135 -13.44 -14.50 -1.05
CA THR A 135 -12.77 -14.26 -2.34
C THR A 135 -12.78 -12.79 -2.69
N THR A 136 -11.73 -12.35 -3.39
CA THR A 136 -11.70 -11.08 -4.10
C THR A 136 -11.43 -11.36 -5.57
N GLN A 137 -12.15 -10.71 -6.47
CA GLN A 137 -11.98 -10.91 -7.91
C GLN A 137 -12.14 -9.59 -8.65
N ILE A 138 -11.19 -9.26 -9.52
CA ILE A 138 -11.25 -8.11 -10.42
C ILE A 138 -11.75 -8.59 -11.78
N ASN A 139 -12.69 -7.86 -12.37
CA ASN A 139 -13.22 -8.08 -13.72
C ASN A 139 -13.54 -6.73 -14.37
N ASN A 140 -12.88 -6.42 -15.49
CA ASN A 140 -13.14 -5.24 -16.32
C ASN A 140 -13.13 -3.90 -15.54
N GLY A 141 -12.08 -3.64 -14.74
CA GLY A 141 -11.96 -2.39 -13.96
C GLY A 141 -12.78 -2.33 -12.67
N GLU A 142 -13.74 -3.24 -12.51
CA GLU A 142 -14.53 -3.39 -11.29
C GLU A 142 -14.04 -4.62 -10.52
N PHE A 143 -14.36 -4.70 -9.23
CA PHE A 143 -14.07 -5.89 -8.45
C PHE A 143 -15.12 -6.19 -7.40
N VAL A 144 -15.19 -7.46 -7.00
CA VAL A 144 -16.09 -7.96 -5.97
C VAL A 144 -15.30 -8.54 -4.82
N VAL A 145 -15.71 -8.20 -3.59
CA VAL A 145 -15.23 -8.83 -2.36
C VAL A 145 -16.37 -9.62 -1.75
N ASN A 146 -16.16 -10.92 -1.60
CA ASN A 146 -17.07 -11.83 -0.94
C ASN A 146 -16.55 -12.14 0.47
N TYR A 147 -17.45 -12.08 1.44
CA TYR A 147 -17.17 -12.44 2.82
C TYR A 147 -18.44 -12.93 3.50
N THR A 148 -18.32 -13.51 4.68
CA THR A 148 -19.48 -13.74 5.54
C THR A 148 -19.49 -12.79 6.73
N ASP A 149 -20.67 -12.31 7.06
CA ASP A 149 -20.97 -11.54 8.25
C ASP A 149 -21.93 -12.30 9.18
N ARG A 150 -22.17 -11.77 10.37
CA ARG A 150 -23.13 -12.31 11.34
C ARG A 150 -24.54 -11.81 11.02
N LYS A 151 -25.55 -12.55 11.48
CA LYS A 151 -26.92 -12.05 11.46
C LYS A 151 -27.05 -10.85 12.40
N PRO A 152 -28.01 -9.95 12.15
CA PRO A 152 -28.38 -8.94 13.12
C PRO A 152 -28.67 -9.60 14.49
N ASN A 153 -28.06 -9.06 15.54
CA ASN A 153 -28.18 -9.53 16.95
C ASN A 153 -27.43 -10.81 17.33
N GLU A 154 -26.66 -11.44 16.44
CA GLU A 154 -25.76 -12.51 16.87
C GLU A 154 -24.59 -11.95 17.70
N PRO A 155 -24.18 -12.63 18.80
CA PRO A 155 -23.05 -12.18 19.59
C PRO A 155 -21.75 -12.30 18.78
N MET A 156 -20.76 -11.47 19.12
CA MET A 156 -19.46 -11.45 18.44
C MET A 156 -18.64 -12.74 18.63
N THR A 157 -19.05 -13.62 19.55
CA THR A 157 -18.50 -14.97 19.73
C THR A 157 -19.03 -15.97 18.71
N THR A 158 -20.14 -15.67 18.02
CA THR A 158 -20.66 -16.49 16.93
C THR A 158 -19.81 -16.29 15.67
N SER A 159 -19.52 -17.38 14.96
CA SER A 159 -18.84 -17.31 13.67
C SER A 159 -19.75 -16.66 12.61
N PRO A 160 -19.24 -15.74 11.78
CA PRO A 160 -19.97 -15.20 10.63
C PRO A 160 -20.51 -16.31 9.71
N SER A 161 -21.70 -16.12 9.16
CA SER A 161 -22.40 -17.15 8.35
C SER A 161 -23.27 -16.62 7.22
N ILE A 162 -23.57 -15.31 7.19
CA ILE A 162 -24.37 -14.66 6.14
C ILE A 162 -23.45 -14.17 5.05
N GLY A 163 -23.58 -14.72 3.84
CA GLY A 163 -22.80 -14.28 2.69
C GLY A 163 -23.12 -12.84 2.30
N VAL A 164 -22.08 -12.06 2.05
CA VAL A 164 -22.12 -10.68 1.59
C VAL A 164 -21.19 -10.55 0.39
N SER A 165 -21.67 -9.89 -0.66
CA SER A 165 -20.89 -9.50 -1.82
C SER A 165 -20.96 -7.99 -1.95
N LYS A 166 -19.80 -7.34 -1.96
CA LYS A 166 -19.70 -5.90 -2.22
C LYS A 166 -18.90 -5.67 -3.50
N TYR A 167 -19.36 -4.72 -4.31
CA TYR A 167 -18.76 -4.39 -5.58
C TYR A 167 -18.12 -3.01 -5.49
N PHE A 168 -17.00 -2.85 -6.18
CA PHE A 168 -16.20 -1.64 -6.11
C PHE A 168 -15.61 -1.29 -7.47
N GLU A 169 -15.32 -0.01 -7.64
CA GLU A 169 -14.54 0.53 -8.75
C GLU A 169 -13.59 1.61 -8.22
N VAL A 170 -12.59 1.97 -9.02
CA VAL A 170 -11.71 3.11 -8.74
C VAL A 170 -12.09 4.25 -9.68
N SER A 171 -12.58 5.36 -9.12
CA SER A 171 -12.91 6.58 -9.85
C SER A 171 -12.05 7.72 -9.34
N ASP A 172 -11.32 8.40 -10.23
CA ASP A 172 -10.42 9.50 -9.87
C ASP A 172 -9.44 9.15 -8.73
N SER A 173 -8.88 7.94 -8.76
CA SER A 173 -8.00 7.38 -7.74
C SER A 173 -8.64 7.19 -6.35
N ILE A 174 -9.97 7.27 -6.27
CA ILE A 174 -10.77 7.02 -5.07
C ILE A 174 -11.50 5.69 -5.27
N LEU A 175 -11.40 4.82 -4.26
CA LEU A 175 -12.17 3.59 -4.20
C LEU A 175 -13.62 3.90 -3.82
N VAL A 176 -14.58 3.43 -4.62
CA VAL A 176 -16.01 3.65 -4.44
C VAL A 176 -16.75 2.31 -4.40
N GLU A 177 -17.70 2.16 -3.48
CA GLU A 177 -18.63 1.02 -3.46
C GLU A 177 -19.76 1.28 -4.46
N ILE A 178 -20.00 0.33 -5.36
CA ILE A 178 -21.03 0.41 -6.40
C ILE A 178 -22.15 -0.60 -6.14
N ASN A 179 -23.37 -0.21 -6.48
CA ASN A 179 -24.52 -1.11 -6.41
C ASN A 179 -24.65 -1.85 -7.73
N LYS A 180 -24.49 -3.18 -7.70
CA LYS A 180 -24.95 -4.03 -8.79
C LYS A 180 -26.34 -4.53 -8.43
N ASP A 181 -27.34 -3.98 -9.10
CA ASP A 181 -28.67 -4.57 -9.07
C ASP A 181 -28.56 -6.00 -9.58
N ILE A 182 -28.95 -6.96 -8.75
CA ILE A 182 -29.17 -8.32 -9.21
C ILE A 182 -30.32 -8.22 -10.20
N VAL A 183 -30.01 -8.26 -11.49
CA VAL A 183 -31.02 -8.48 -12.53
C VAL A 183 -31.67 -9.81 -12.17
N LYS A 184 -32.89 -9.73 -11.61
CA LYS A 184 -33.72 -10.88 -11.25
C LYS A 184 -34.20 -11.61 -12.50
#